data_AF-A0A4Q7FW24-F1
#
_entry.id   AF-A0A4Q7FW24-F1
#
_cell.length_a   1.000
_cell.length_b   1.000
_cell.length_c   1.000
_cell.angle_alpha   90.00
_cell.angle_beta   90.00
_cell.angle_gamma   90.00
#
_symmetry.space_group_name_H-M   'P 1'
#
loop_
_entity.id
_entity.type
_entity.pdbx_description
1 polymer ?
#
loop_
_entity_poly.entity_id
_entity_poly.type
_entity_poly.pdbx_seq_one_letter_code
_entity_poly.pdbx_strand_id
1 'polypeptide(L)'
;MHFSFAQINRAIDNIKRSGSKWLLTTTFPGIRQNRDIEDGDWRPLNLRSAPFLFPSPDTTINEGCTEASGDYSDKSLALWRIDSLPVPHER
;
A
#
# COMPACT_ATOMS: atom_id res chain seq x y z
N MET A 1 5.28 1.08 6.45
CA MET A 1 3.98 0.39 6.69
C MET A 1 4.15 -0.61 7.81
N HIS A 2 3.30 -0.53 8.84
CA HIS A 2 3.51 -1.24 10.11
C HIS A 2 2.70 -2.52 10.32
N PHE A 3 1.80 -2.85 9.39
CA PHE A 3 0.94 -4.02 9.51
C PHE A 3 1.51 -5.21 8.76
N SER A 4 1.43 -6.41 9.32
CA SER A 4 1.60 -7.67 8.59
C SER A 4 0.63 -7.77 7.41
N PHE A 5 0.85 -8.69 6.47
CA PHE A 5 -0.04 -8.90 5.33
C PHE A 5 -1.45 -9.27 5.79
N ALA A 6 -1.56 -10.08 6.85
CA ALA A 6 -2.85 -10.43 7.44
C ALA A 6 -3.61 -9.19 7.94
N GLN A 7 -2.95 -8.29 8.67
CA GLN A 7 -3.60 -7.05 9.12
C GLN A 7 -3.90 -6.08 7.99
N ILE A 8 -3.05 -6.01 6.95
CA ILE A 8 -3.33 -5.19 5.77
C ILE A 8 -4.60 -5.68 5.07
N ASN A 9 -4.76 -6.99 4.88
CA ASN A 9 -5.97 -7.57 4.30
C ASN A 9 -7.22 -7.22 5.13
N ARG A 10 -7.15 -7.38 6.45
CA ARG A 10 -8.24 -6.98 7.36
C ARG A 10 -8.54 -5.49 7.30
N ALA A 11 -7.51 -4.65 7.19
CA ALA A 11 -7.67 -3.20 7.05
C ALA A 11 -8.35 -2.84 5.73
N ILE A 12 -7.98 -3.47 4.61
CA ILE A 12 -8.62 -3.27 3.31
C ILE A 12 -10.10 -3.64 3.38
N ASP A 13 -10.45 -4.75 4.01
CA ASP A 13 -11.85 -5.14 4.19
C ASP A 13 -12.64 -4.14 5.03
N ASN A 14 -12.05 -3.63 6.11
CA ASN A 14 -12.65 -2.57 6.92
C ASN A 14 -12.84 -1.29 6.09
N ILE A 15 -11.86 -0.90 5.29
CA ILE A 15 -11.91 0.27 4.40
C ILE A 15 -13.05 0.10 3.39
N LYS A 16 -13.19 -1.07 2.78
CA LYS A 16 -14.30 -1.39 1.86
C LYS A 16 -15.65 -1.29 2.55
N ARG A 17 -15.78 -1.83 3.77
CA ARG A 17 -17.02 -1.77 4.57
C ARG A 17 -17.38 -0.35 5.05
N SER A 18 -16.41 0.56 5.13
CA SER A 18 -16.66 1.93 5.62
C SER A 18 -17.61 2.76 4.77
N GLY A 19 -17.84 2.38 3.49
CA GLY A 19 -18.60 3.19 2.54
C GLY A 19 -17.82 4.36 1.93
N SER A 20 -16.53 4.51 2.27
CA SER A 20 -15.64 5.47 1.62
C SER A 20 -15.47 5.14 0.14
N LYS A 21 -15.28 6.19 -0.69
CA LYS A 21 -15.11 6.03 -2.15
C LYS A 21 -13.66 5.87 -2.57
N TRP A 22 -12.75 6.46 -1.81
CA TRP A 22 -11.36 6.65 -2.18
C TRP A 22 -10.44 6.23 -1.03
N LEU A 23 -9.32 5.59 -1.38
CA LEU A 23 -8.20 5.30 -0.50
C LEU A 23 -7.00 6.10 -0.99
N LEU A 24 -6.51 7.02 -0.16
CA LEU A 24 -5.20 7.65 -0.33
C LEU A 24 -4.25 7.04 0.67
N THR A 25 -3.16 6.42 0.21
CA THR A 25 -2.18 5.81 1.12
C THR A 25 -0.78 5.82 0.52
N THR A 26 0.22 5.68 1.39
CA THR A 26 1.62 5.66 1.00
C THR A 26 1.98 4.35 0.31
N THR A 27 2.74 4.44 -0.78
CA THR A 27 3.34 3.30 -1.47
C THR A 27 4.73 3.65 -1.99
N PHE A 28 5.53 2.63 -2.27
CA PHE A 28 6.91 2.71 -2.75
C PHE A 28 6.99 1.93 -4.07
N PRO A 29 6.68 2.55 -5.22
CA PRO A 29 6.54 1.85 -6.52
C PRO A 29 7.81 1.16 -7.02
N GLY A 30 8.98 1.59 -6.56
CA GLY A 30 10.28 1.01 -6.90
C GLY A 30 10.56 -0.33 -6.21
N ILE A 31 9.81 -0.67 -5.14
CA ILE A 31 9.92 -1.98 -4.49
C ILE A 31 9.42 -3.08 -5.43
N ARG A 32 10.31 -4.02 -5.78
CA ARG A 32 10.03 -5.12 -6.71
C ARG A 32 9.27 -6.29 -6.06
N GLN A 33 9.50 -6.53 -4.78
CA GLN A 33 8.87 -7.63 -4.04
C GLN A 33 8.55 -7.16 -2.62
N ASN A 34 7.30 -7.35 -2.21
CA ASN A 34 6.90 -7.09 -0.83
C ASN A 34 7.34 -8.28 0.04
N ARG A 35 7.93 -7.96 1.20
CA ARG A 35 8.15 -8.92 2.29
C ARG A 35 7.10 -8.72 3.37
N ASP A 36 6.74 -9.77 4.08
CA ASP A 36 5.91 -9.63 5.27
C ASP A 36 6.76 -9.24 6.50
N ILE A 37 6.11 -8.73 7.54
CA ILE A 37 6.72 -8.39 8.84
C ILE A 37 5.74 -8.73 9.97
N GLU A 38 6.25 -8.74 11.20
CA GLU A 38 5.42 -8.70 12.40
C GLU A 38 4.76 -7.33 12.59
N ASP A 39 3.58 -7.31 13.21
CA ASP A 39 2.84 -6.08 13.46
C ASP A 39 3.66 -5.12 14.36
N GLY A 40 3.82 -3.87 13.91
CA GLY A 40 4.56 -2.83 14.63
C GLY A 40 5.93 -2.50 14.04
N ASP A 41 6.59 -3.44 13.35
CA ASP A 41 7.83 -3.17 12.60
C ASP A 41 7.54 -2.29 11.37
N TRP A 42 8.52 -1.92 10.55
CA TRP A 42 8.33 -1.07 9.38
C TRP A 42 8.96 -1.63 8.10
N ARG A 43 8.23 -1.49 6.99
CA ARG A 43 8.76 -1.71 5.64
C ARG A 43 8.15 -0.78 4.59
N PRO A 44 8.88 -0.50 3.50
CA PRO A 44 8.27 0.04 2.28
C PRO A 44 7.42 -1.05 1.61
N LEU A 45 6.30 -0.64 1.00
CA LEU A 45 5.38 -1.55 0.30
C LEU A 45 4.94 -0.97 -1.05
N ASN A 46 5.02 -1.81 -2.07
CA ASN A 46 4.41 -1.56 -3.37
C ASN A 46 3.04 -2.22 -3.43
N LEU A 47 1.97 -1.44 -3.33
CA LEU A 47 0.59 -1.97 -3.28
C LEU A 47 0.14 -2.57 -4.61
N ARG A 48 0.81 -2.25 -5.72
CA ARG A 48 0.56 -2.85 -7.04
C ARG A 48 1.25 -4.20 -7.24
N SER A 49 2.22 -4.52 -6.37
CA SER A 49 2.93 -5.80 -6.41
C SER A 49 2.25 -6.84 -5.52
N ALA A 50 2.54 -8.13 -5.76
CA ALA A 50 2.07 -9.21 -4.92
C ALA A 50 2.45 -8.98 -3.44
N PRO A 51 1.62 -9.36 -2.47
CA PRO A 51 0.34 -10.08 -2.64
C PRO A 51 -0.88 -9.16 -2.86
N PHE A 52 -0.71 -7.84 -2.86
CA PHE A 52 -1.84 -6.90 -2.83
C PHE A 52 -2.44 -6.62 -4.20
N LEU A 53 -1.60 -6.54 -5.24
CA LEU A 53 -2.01 -6.47 -6.65
C LEU A 53 -3.05 -5.38 -6.95
N PHE A 54 -2.96 -4.23 -6.27
CA PHE A 54 -3.84 -3.09 -6.55
C PHE A 54 -3.71 -2.67 -8.02
N PRO A 55 -4.80 -2.16 -8.63
CA PRO A 55 -4.72 -1.62 -9.98
C PRO A 55 -3.80 -0.39 -10.02
N SER A 56 -3.55 0.11 -11.23
CA SER A 56 -2.92 1.42 -11.38
C SER A 56 -3.72 2.49 -10.60
N PRO A 57 -3.06 3.34 -9.81
CA PRO A 57 -3.74 4.41 -9.08
C PRO A 57 -4.28 5.46 -10.04
N ASP A 58 -5.37 6.12 -9.64
CA ASP A 58 -5.96 7.24 -10.36
C ASP A 58 -5.02 8.46 -10.34
N THR A 59 -4.35 8.69 -9.21
CA THR A 59 -3.37 9.77 -9.03
C THR A 59 -2.22 9.28 -8.16
N THR A 60 -1.01 9.75 -8.44
CA THR A 60 0.18 9.53 -7.59
C THR A 60 0.93 10.83 -7.39
N ILE A 61 1.36 11.09 -6.16
CA ILE A 61 2.15 12.25 -5.76
C ILE A 61 3.43 11.72 -5.12
N ASN A 62 4.57 11.91 -5.78
CA ASN A 62 5.87 11.60 -5.20
C ASN A 62 6.17 12.63 -4.10
N GLU A 63 6.54 12.17 -2.90
CA GLU A 63 6.78 13.03 -1.73
C GLU A 63 8.09 13.82 -1.82
N GLY A 64 9.00 13.47 -2.74
CA GLY A 64 10.34 14.02 -2.82
C GLY A 64 11.20 13.63 -1.62
N CYS A 65 11.01 12.44 -1.07
CA CYS A 65 11.64 12.00 0.17
C CYS A 65 13.17 11.93 0.03
N THR A 66 13.88 12.65 0.88
CA THR A 66 15.36 12.70 0.94
C THR A 66 15.92 11.97 2.17
N GLU A 67 15.07 11.29 2.95
CA GLU A 67 15.48 10.53 4.13
C GLU A 67 16.37 9.34 3.74
N ALA A 68 17.16 8.83 4.69
CA ALA A 68 18.08 7.70 4.47
C ALA A 68 18.93 7.87 3.20
N SER A 69 19.48 9.06 2.99
CA SER A 69 20.31 9.39 1.82
C SER A 69 19.63 9.13 0.46
N GLY A 70 18.30 9.18 0.40
CA GLY A 70 17.52 9.02 -0.83
C GLY A 70 17.05 7.59 -1.11
N ASP A 71 17.27 6.64 -0.20
CA ASP A 71 16.84 5.24 -0.32
C ASP A 71 15.32 5.08 -0.52
N TYR A 72 14.54 6.10 -0.15
CA TYR A 72 13.08 6.14 -0.27
C TYR A 72 12.57 7.25 -1.19
N SER A 73 13.39 7.67 -2.16
CA SER A 73 13.04 8.72 -3.14
C SER A 73 11.81 8.41 -4.00
N ASP A 74 11.37 7.15 -4.05
CA ASP A 74 10.15 6.71 -4.73
C ASP A 74 8.89 6.77 -3.84
N LYS A 75 9.03 7.07 -2.54
CA LYS A 75 7.92 7.18 -1.60
C LYS A 75 6.88 8.17 -2.12
N SER A 76 5.65 7.68 -2.24
CA SER A 76 4.56 8.41 -2.88
C SER A 76 3.25 8.19 -2.16
N LEU A 77 2.37 9.20 -2.19
CA LEU A 77 0.95 9.03 -1.91
C LEU A 77 0.23 8.65 -3.19
N ALA A 78 -0.53 7.56 -3.17
CA ALA A 78 -1.31 7.12 -4.32
C ALA A 78 -2.79 6.97 -3.95
N LEU A 79 -3.65 7.40 -4.89
CA LEU A 79 -5.09 7.44 -4.74
C LEU A 79 -5.72 6.31 -5.56
N TRP A 80 -6.59 5.53 -4.93
CA TRP A 80 -7.36 4.48 -5.59
C TRP A 80 -8.84 4.60 -5.29
N ARG A 81 -9.65 4.27 -6.30
CA ARG A 81 -11.03 3.85 -6.12
C ARG A 81 -11.12 2.59 -5.25
N ILE A 82 -11.85 2.65 -4.14
CA ILE A 82 -11.97 1.50 -3.21
C ILE A 82 -12.67 0.30 -3.85
N ASP A 83 -13.64 0.54 -4.73
CA ASP A 83 -14.38 -0.51 -5.46
C ASP A 83 -13.52 -1.25 -6.50
N SER A 84 -12.38 -0.68 -6.89
CA SER A 84 -11.42 -1.30 -7.81
C SER A 84 -10.38 -2.19 -7.11
N LEU A 85 -10.30 -2.11 -5.76
CA LEU A 85 -9.29 -2.84 -5.01
C LEU A 85 -9.56 -4.35 -5.03
N PRO A 86 -8.54 -5.21 -5.19
CA PRO A 86 -8.72 -6.66 -5.17
C PRO A 86 -9.39 -7.16 -3.89
N VAL A 87 -10.12 -8.25 -3.99
CA VAL A 87 -10.62 -8.98 -2.81
C VAL A 87 -9.41 -9.62 -2.13
N PRO A 88 -9.22 -9.47 -0.81
CA PRO A 88 -8.10 -10.10 -0.14
C PRO A 88 -8.13 -11.62 -0.35
N HIS A 89 -6.98 -12.19 -0.70
CA HIS A 89 -6.85 -13.64 -0.76
C HIS A 89 -6.77 -14.18 0.68
N GLU A 90 -7.76 -14.97 1.09
CA GLU A 90 -7.63 -15.85 2.25
C GLU A 90 -6.49 -16.84 1.97
N ARG A 91 -5.49 -16.86 2.85
CA ARG A 91 -4.55 -17.99 2.96
C ARG A 91 -4.85 -18.72 4.24
#